data_AF-A0AB40ALX2-F1
#
_entry.id   AF-A0AB40ALX2-F1
#
_cell.length_a   1.000
_cell.length_b   1.000
_cell.length_c   1.000
_cell.angle_alpha   90.00
_cell.angle_beta   90.00
_cell.angle_gamma   90.00
#
_symmetry.space_group_name_H-M   'P 1'
#
loop_
_entity.id
_entity.type
_entity.pdbx_description
1 polymer ?
#
loop_
_entity_poly.entity_id
_entity_poly.type
_entity_poly.pdbx_seq_one_letter_code
_entity_poly.pdbx_strand_id
1 'polypeptide(L)'
;MWESVLEVLENVCNDGNVTEQRGIALGLIQRMESFEFIFILHLMIKVLGLTNDLPNVLQQKDQNIVNAMGLIVNVKELMQDLRENGWGTFLEEVRSFCVAMSVSVPNMEDSIPVRGCSRRGGQLVTYYHLYHAEIFIAVIDLLTTEMNNIFSETSTKLLRCIACLNPRNSFSRFDHGTLVRLAQIYSNDFSTSDHLILKEKLRIYIHDVRRNSDISNCHDLPSLAVKMVQFDKHFTFPLVYRLIELALILPVATTTVERAFLAMNIIKTYLRNKIGDEWLNNMMVCYIEQEMFAKIDEDIILQCFQNMQNRRIQFPPCSN
;
A
#
# COMPACT_ATOMS: atom_id res chain seq x y z
N MET A 1 12.29 -11.27 -22.35
CA MET A 1 12.47 -9.85 -21.95
C MET A 1 13.94 -9.54 -21.69
N TRP A 2 14.66 -10.35 -20.90
CA TRP A 2 16.09 -10.16 -20.62
C TRP A 2 16.95 -9.97 -21.89
N GLU A 3 16.95 -10.95 -22.79
CA GLU A 3 17.71 -10.91 -24.05
C GLU A 3 17.34 -9.70 -24.93
N SER A 4 16.04 -9.41 -25.04
CA SER A 4 15.55 -8.25 -25.82
C SER A 4 16.04 -6.91 -25.25
N VAL A 5 16.19 -6.79 -23.92
CA VAL A 5 16.72 -5.57 -23.29
C VAL A 5 18.22 -5.46 -23.56
N LEU A 6 18.97 -6.57 -23.46
CA LEU A 6 20.40 -6.58 -23.79
C LEU A 6 20.63 -6.22 -25.27
N GLU A 7 19.86 -6.80 -26.19
CA GLU A 7 19.92 -6.49 -27.62
C GLU A 7 19.69 -5.00 -27.89
N VAL A 8 18.69 -4.40 -27.25
CA VAL A 8 18.45 -2.95 -27.38
C VAL A 8 19.61 -2.13 -26.82
N LEU A 9 20.17 -2.51 -25.67
CA LEU A 9 21.32 -1.81 -25.09
C LEU A 9 22.58 -1.96 -25.94
N GLU A 10 22.82 -3.13 -26.54
CA GLU A 10 23.92 -3.36 -27.47
C GLU A 10 23.77 -2.49 -28.72
N ASN A 11 22.57 -2.43 -29.30
CA ASN A 11 22.27 -1.56 -30.43
C ASN A 11 22.54 -0.09 -30.09
N VAL A 12 22.13 0.39 -28.90
CA VAL A 12 22.41 1.76 -28.44
C VAL A 12 23.90 1.99 -28.19
N CYS A 13 24.64 0.98 -27.71
CA CYS A 13 26.08 1.06 -27.48
C CYS A 13 26.87 1.13 -28.81
N ASN A 14 26.45 0.37 -29.81
CA ASN A 14 27.11 0.26 -31.11
C ASN A 14 26.74 1.43 -32.04
N ASP A 15 25.44 1.73 -32.16
CA ASP A 15 24.89 2.64 -33.17
C ASP A 15 24.43 3.99 -32.61
N GLY A 16 24.61 4.23 -31.30
CA GLY A 16 24.21 5.47 -30.65
C GLY A 16 24.94 6.71 -31.20
N ASN A 17 24.19 7.74 -31.57
CA ASN A 17 24.75 9.00 -32.09
C ASN A 17 25.42 9.86 -30.99
N VAL A 18 25.15 9.58 -29.71
CA VAL A 18 25.63 10.36 -28.56
C VAL A 18 26.56 9.51 -27.71
N THR A 19 27.81 9.97 -27.53
CA THR A 19 28.85 9.25 -26.75
C THR A 19 28.43 8.95 -25.32
N GLU A 20 27.70 9.87 -24.68
CA GLU A 20 27.17 9.68 -23.33
C GLU A 20 26.16 8.53 -23.26
N GLN A 21 25.25 8.43 -24.24
CA GLN A 21 24.25 7.36 -24.31
C GLN A 21 24.91 6.00 -24.51
N ARG A 22 25.97 5.93 -25.33
CA ARG A 22 26.76 4.71 -25.53
C ARG A 22 27.45 4.27 -24.23
N GLY A 23 28.05 5.22 -23.51
CA GLY A 23 28.68 4.96 -22.22
C GLY A 23 27.68 4.47 -21.16
N ILE A 24 26.48 5.06 -21.11
CA ILE A 24 25.40 4.63 -20.23
C ILE A 24 24.94 3.22 -20.58
N ALA A 25 24.70 2.93 -21.86
CA ALA A 25 24.28 1.61 -22.32
C ALA A 25 25.30 0.53 -21.94
N LEU A 26 26.59 0.78 -22.18
CA LEU A 26 27.67 -0.14 -21.80
C LEU A 26 27.71 -0.38 -20.28
N GLY A 27 27.55 0.67 -19.47
CA GLY A 27 27.48 0.55 -18.02
C GLY A 27 26.24 -0.23 -17.53
N LEU A 28 25.10 -0.12 -18.23
CA LEU A 28 23.89 -0.88 -17.92
C LEU A 28 24.04 -2.36 -18.27
N ILE A 29 24.64 -2.70 -19.41
CA ILE A 29 24.95 -4.10 -19.79
C ILE A 29 25.84 -4.74 -18.71
N GLN A 30 26.94 -4.08 -18.33
CA GLN A 30 27.84 -4.58 -17.28
C GLN A 30 27.14 -4.81 -15.94
N ARG A 31 26.14 -3.96 -15.60
CA ARG A 31 25.34 -4.14 -14.39
C ARG A 31 24.36 -5.30 -14.53
N MET A 32 23.66 -5.41 -15.65
CA MET A 32 22.72 -6.50 -15.89
C MET A 32 23.43 -7.85 -15.87
N GLU A 33 24.63 -7.94 -16.44
CA GLU A 33 25.45 -9.15 -16.44
C GLU A 33 26.24 -9.38 -15.14
N SER A 34 25.88 -8.69 -14.06
CA SER A 34 26.47 -8.92 -12.74
C SER A 34 25.60 -9.85 -11.90
N PHE A 35 26.27 -10.72 -11.12
CA PHE A 35 25.57 -11.59 -10.16
C PHE A 35 24.73 -10.77 -9.16
N GLU A 36 25.23 -9.62 -8.70
CA GLU A 36 24.51 -8.75 -7.76
C GLU A 36 23.16 -8.28 -8.32
N PHE A 37 23.12 -7.85 -9.58
CA PHE A 37 21.87 -7.40 -10.21
C PHE A 37 20.88 -8.55 -10.38
N ILE A 38 21.34 -9.71 -10.88
CA ILE A 38 20.49 -10.89 -11.05
C ILE A 38 19.92 -11.34 -9.71
N PHE A 39 20.75 -11.35 -8.67
CA PHE A 39 20.34 -11.70 -7.31
C PHE A 39 19.25 -10.76 -6.79
N ILE A 40 19.45 -9.44 -6.89
CA ILE A 40 18.45 -8.44 -6.45
C ILE A 40 17.17 -8.57 -7.28
N LEU A 41 17.27 -8.76 -8.59
CA LEU A 41 16.11 -8.93 -9.46
C LEU A 41 15.27 -10.15 -9.05
N HIS A 42 15.90 -11.30 -8.82
CA HIS A 42 15.20 -12.50 -8.37
C HIS A 42 14.60 -12.31 -6.98
N LEU A 43 15.31 -11.64 -6.07
CA LEU A 43 14.80 -11.34 -4.73
C LEU A 43 13.54 -10.47 -4.83
N MET A 44 13.58 -9.42 -5.66
CA MET A 44 12.42 -8.56 -5.92
C MET A 44 11.25 -9.35 -6.52
N ILE A 45 11.50 -10.22 -7.51
CA ILE A 45 10.45 -11.06 -8.10
C ILE A 45 9.79 -11.94 -7.04
N LYS A 46 10.58 -12.57 -6.17
CA LYS A 46 10.05 -13.48 -5.15
C LYS A 46 9.24 -12.74 -4.09
N VAL A 47 9.82 -11.67 -3.54
CA VAL A 47 9.20 -10.83 -2.52
C VAL A 47 7.93 -10.15 -3.06
N LEU A 48 8.03 -9.48 -4.22
CA LEU A 48 6.87 -8.81 -4.81
C LEU A 48 5.80 -9.82 -5.21
N GLY A 49 6.19 -10.98 -5.73
CA GLY A 49 5.28 -12.07 -6.04
C GLY A 49 4.45 -12.53 -4.83
N LEU A 50 5.07 -12.65 -3.65
CA LEU A 50 4.35 -12.97 -2.40
C LEU A 50 3.38 -11.87 -1.99
N THR A 51 3.73 -10.60 -2.22
CA THR A 51 2.90 -9.45 -1.79
C THR A 51 1.88 -8.97 -2.83
N ASN A 52 1.96 -9.41 -4.09
CA ASN A 52 1.27 -8.80 -5.22
C ASN A 52 -0.26 -8.79 -5.09
N ASP A 53 -0.82 -9.81 -4.45
CA ASP A 53 -2.27 -9.92 -4.27
C ASP A 53 -2.79 -9.01 -3.14
N LEU A 54 -1.92 -8.59 -2.23
CA LEU A 54 -2.31 -7.86 -1.03
C LEU A 54 -2.89 -6.47 -1.34
N PRO A 55 -2.23 -5.62 -2.15
CA PRO A 55 -2.81 -4.33 -2.55
C PRO A 55 -4.14 -4.51 -3.29
N ASN A 56 -4.23 -5.50 -4.17
CA ASN A 56 -5.44 -5.75 -4.97
C ASN A 56 -6.64 -6.07 -4.07
N VAL A 57 -6.47 -6.94 -3.08
CA VAL A 57 -7.55 -7.31 -2.16
C VAL A 57 -7.91 -6.16 -1.22
N LEU A 58 -6.92 -5.37 -0.77
CA LEU A 58 -7.15 -4.21 0.09
C LEU A 58 -7.76 -3.02 -0.66
N GLN A 59 -7.63 -2.93 -1.98
CA GLN A 59 -8.13 -1.80 -2.77
C GLN A 59 -9.46 -2.10 -3.50
N GLN A 60 -9.96 -3.34 -3.47
CA GLN A 60 -11.25 -3.69 -4.08
C GLN A 60 -12.41 -2.96 -3.39
N LYS A 61 -13.40 -2.48 -4.16
CA LYS A 61 -14.61 -1.80 -3.64
C LYS A 61 -15.44 -2.71 -2.73
N ASP A 62 -15.46 -4.00 -3.03
CA ASP A 62 -16.19 -5.04 -2.33
C ASP A 62 -15.32 -5.76 -1.28
N GLN A 63 -14.55 -4.99 -0.50
CA GLN A 63 -13.57 -5.52 0.47
C GLN A 63 -14.18 -6.62 1.33
N ASN A 64 -13.78 -7.87 1.08
CA ASN A 64 -13.98 -8.92 2.06
C ASN A 64 -12.82 -8.85 3.04
N ILE A 65 -12.96 -7.98 4.05
CA ILE A 65 -11.96 -7.73 5.08
C ILE A 65 -11.46 -9.04 5.72
N VAL A 66 -12.32 -10.06 5.83
CA VAL A 66 -11.91 -11.37 6.38
C VAL A 66 -10.94 -12.09 5.46
N ASN A 67 -11.20 -12.11 4.15
CA ASN A 67 -10.30 -12.71 3.17
C ASN A 67 -8.99 -11.92 3.09
N ALA A 68 -9.07 -10.58 3.14
CA ALA A 68 -7.90 -9.70 3.20
C ALA A 68 -7.03 -10.02 4.42
N MET A 69 -7.65 -10.17 5.59
CA MET A 69 -7.00 -10.55 6.84
C MET A 69 -6.34 -11.93 6.76
N GLY A 70 -7.01 -12.93 6.20
CA GLY A 70 -6.42 -14.24 5.96
C GLY A 70 -5.19 -14.15 5.03
N LEU A 71 -5.28 -13.35 3.96
CA LEU A 71 -4.17 -13.14 3.05
C LEU A 71 -2.98 -12.45 3.73
N ILE A 72 -3.21 -11.44 4.57
CA ILE A 72 -2.14 -10.79 5.36
C ILE A 72 -1.38 -11.81 6.21
N VAL A 73 -2.11 -12.69 6.91
CA VAL A 73 -1.50 -13.73 7.75
C VAL A 73 -0.70 -14.71 6.89
N ASN A 74 -1.28 -15.21 5.80
CA ASN A 74 -0.60 -16.13 4.89
C ASN A 74 0.69 -15.52 4.31
N VAL A 75 0.66 -14.25 3.88
CA VAL A 75 1.85 -13.56 3.35
C VAL A 75 2.92 -13.42 4.42
N LYS A 76 2.54 -13.09 5.67
CA LYS A 76 3.50 -13.03 6.80
C LYS A 76 4.15 -14.38 7.07
N GLU A 77 3.36 -15.45 7.07
CA GLU A 77 3.87 -16.82 7.26
C GLU A 77 4.82 -17.23 6.11
N LEU A 78 4.45 -16.93 4.86
CA LEU A 78 5.31 -17.21 3.69
C LEU A 78 6.60 -16.39 3.69
N MET A 79 6.57 -15.13 4.14
CA MET A 79 7.79 -14.32 4.30
C MET A 79 8.70 -14.90 5.38
N GLN A 80 8.13 -15.40 6.48
CA GLN A 80 8.89 -16.05 7.54
C GLN A 80 9.52 -17.37 7.06
N ASP A 81 8.77 -18.17 6.31
CA ASP A 81 9.29 -19.41 5.72
C ASP A 81 10.40 -19.13 4.69
N LEU A 82 10.21 -18.11 3.83
CA LEU A 82 11.25 -17.65 2.88
C LEU A 82 12.53 -17.26 3.62
N ARG A 83 12.41 -16.59 4.77
CA ARG A 83 13.53 -16.19 5.62
C ARG A 83 14.28 -17.38 6.23
N GLU A 84 13.56 -18.35 6.77
CA GLU A 84 14.13 -19.46 7.55
C GLU A 84 14.64 -20.59 6.65
N ASN A 85 13.85 -20.96 5.64
CA ASN A 85 14.06 -22.16 4.83
C ASN A 85 14.32 -21.84 3.34
N GLY A 86 13.98 -20.63 2.89
CA GLY A 86 13.97 -20.29 1.46
C GLY A 86 15.33 -19.99 0.83
N TRP A 87 16.39 -19.79 1.61
CA TRP A 87 17.71 -19.40 1.09
C TRP A 87 18.27 -20.39 0.06
N GLY A 88 18.27 -21.69 0.38
CA GLY A 88 18.87 -22.72 -0.47
C GLY A 88 18.19 -22.80 -1.84
N THR A 89 16.86 -22.86 -1.84
CA THR A 89 16.06 -22.88 -3.08
C THR A 89 16.23 -21.60 -3.88
N PHE A 90 16.24 -20.44 -3.21
CA PHE A 90 16.40 -19.15 -3.87
C PHE A 90 17.78 -19.01 -4.54
N LEU A 91 18.84 -19.42 -3.85
CA LEU A 91 20.19 -19.33 -4.39
C LEU A 91 20.39 -20.25 -5.60
N GLU A 92 19.80 -21.45 -5.60
CA GLU A 92 19.85 -22.36 -6.75
C GLU A 92 19.07 -21.80 -7.96
N GLU A 93 17.90 -21.18 -7.74
CA GLU A 93 17.18 -20.46 -8.81
C GLU A 93 18.09 -19.38 -9.44
N VAL A 94 18.74 -18.55 -8.62
CA VAL A 94 19.67 -17.50 -9.10
C VAL A 94 20.87 -18.10 -9.84
N ARG A 95 21.49 -19.16 -9.31
CA ARG A 95 22.63 -19.83 -9.94
C ARG A 95 22.26 -20.40 -11.30
N SER A 96 21.10 -21.07 -11.39
CA SER A 96 20.62 -21.65 -12.64
C SER A 96 20.40 -20.58 -13.72
N PHE A 97 19.86 -19.41 -13.33
CA PHE A 97 19.67 -18.29 -14.24
C PHE A 97 21.01 -17.68 -14.69
N CYS A 98 21.96 -17.49 -13.77
CA CYS A 98 23.30 -17.00 -14.11
C CYS A 98 24.01 -17.93 -15.11
N VAL A 99 23.92 -19.26 -14.91
CA VAL A 99 24.49 -20.24 -15.84
C VAL A 99 23.83 -20.15 -17.21
N ALA A 100 22.50 -20.03 -17.27
CA ALA A 100 21.77 -19.87 -18.53
C ALA A 100 22.17 -18.60 -19.29
N MET A 101 22.45 -17.51 -18.57
CA MET A 101 22.88 -16.23 -19.13
C MET A 101 24.40 -16.06 -19.25
N SER A 102 25.19 -17.13 -19.01
CA SER A 102 26.66 -17.10 -19.03
C SER A 102 27.31 -16.06 -18.11
N VAL A 103 26.64 -15.72 -17.00
CA VAL A 103 27.15 -14.78 -15.98
C VAL A 103 27.96 -15.54 -14.93
N SER A 104 29.12 -15.01 -14.56
CA SER A 104 29.99 -15.62 -13.57
C SER A 104 29.36 -15.62 -12.17
N VAL A 105 29.21 -16.80 -11.58
CA VAL A 105 28.75 -16.95 -10.19
C VAL A 105 29.96 -16.87 -9.25
N PRO A 106 29.98 -15.94 -8.27
CA PRO A 106 31.05 -15.86 -7.29
C PRO A 106 31.02 -17.06 -6.34
N ASN A 107 32.19 -17.48 -5.85
CA ASN A 107 32.26 -18.47 -4.80
C ASN A 107 31.85 -17.83 -3.46
N MET A 108 30.89 -18.44 -2.77
CA MET A 108 30.30 -17.88 -1.55
C MET A 108 31.27 -17.83 -0.37
N GLU A 109 32.31 -18.65 -0.40
CA GLU A 109 33.37 -18.67 0.62
C GLU A 109 34.43 -17.59 0.40
N ASP A 110 34.48 -16.97 -0.79
CA ASP A 110 35.47 -15.95 -1.09
C ASP A 110 35.20 -14.68 -0.25
N SER A 111 36.29 -14.05 0.17
CA SER A 111 36.28 -12.88 1.02
C SER A 111 36.46 -11.59 0.20
N ILE A 112 35.59 -10.62 0.46
CA ILE A 112 35.59 -9.29 -0.13
C ILE A 112 35.79 -8.21 0.94
N PRO A 113 36.35 -7.04 0.60
CA PRO A 113 36.37 -5.92 1.52
C PRO A 113 34.93 -5.47 1.86
N VAL A 114 34.71 -5.08 3.12
CA VAL A 114 33.47 -4.44 3.54
C VAL A 114 33.15 -3.23 2.65
N ARG A 115 31.87 -3.01 2.35
CA ARG A 115 31.42 -1.88 1.52
C ARG A 115 31.93 -0.56 2.11
N GLY A 116 32.61 0.25 1.30
CA GLY A 116 33.22 1.52 1.72
C GLY A 116 34.61 1.39 2.34
N CYS A 117 35.14 0.18 2.50
CA CYS A 117 36.49 -0.05 2.99
C CYS A 117 37.45 -0.43 1.85
N SER A 118 38.66 0.12 1.91
CA SER A 118 39.76 -0.36 1.07
C SER A 118 40.15 -1.78 1.50
N ARG A 119 40.59 -2.63 0.56
CA ARG A 119 41.25 -3.91 0.88
C ARG A 119 42.42 -3.75 1.86
N ARG A 120 43.05 -2.58 1.88
CA ARG A 120 44.13 -2.26 2.84
C ARG A 120 43.65 -2.10 4.29
N GLY A 121 42.37 -1.84 4.49
CA GLY A 121 41.75 -1.68 5.82
C GLY A 121 41.53 -3.01 6.57
N GLY A 122 41.75 -4.16 5.91
CA GLY A 122 41.78 -5.49 6.55
C GLY A 122 40.42 -6.07 6.94
N GLN A 123 39.32 -5.32 6.82
CA GLN A 123 37.98 -5.80 7.14
C GLN A 123 37.39 -6.54 5.93
N LEU A 124 37.35 -7.86 6.04
CA LEU A 124 36.85 -8.77 5.00
C LEU A 124 35.56 -9.45 5.44
N VAL A 125 34.65 -9.62 4.51
CA VAL A 125 33.35 -10.29 4.67
C VAL A 125 33.20 -11.31 3.55
N THR A 126 32.58 -12.46 3.83
CA THR A 126 32.35 -13.48 2.80
C THR A 126 31.19 -13.08 1.89
N TYR A 127 31.22 -13.52 0.63
CA TYR A 127 30.06 -13.34 -0.26
C TYR A 127 28.79 -13.95 0.32
N TYR A 128 28.89 -15.10 1.01
CA TYR A 128 27.77 -15.67 1.75
C TYR A 128 27.17 -14.66 2.72
N HIS A 129 27.98 -14.04 3.57
CA HIS A 129 27.48 -13.09 4.57
C HIS A 129 26.85 -11.86 3.92
N LEU A 130 27.48 -11.29 2.88
CA LEU A 130 26.93 -10.16 2.14
C LEU A 130 25.55 -10.50 1.55
N TYR A 131 25.45 -11.56 0.75
CA TYR A 131 24.20 -11.84 0.04
C TYR A 131 23.12 -12.42 0.95
N HIS A 132 23.48 -13.31 1.89
CA HIS A 132 22.51 -13.93 2.78
C HIS A 132 22.09 -12.99 3.91
N ALA A 133 23.03 -12.43 4.68
CA ALA A 133 22.70 -11.66 5.87
C ALA A 133 22.38 -10.19 5.54
N GLU A 134 23.24 -9.51 4.78
CA GLU A 134 23.09 -8.07 4.54
C GLU A 134 22.02 -7.73 3.49
N ILE A 135 21.72 -8.65 2.57
CA ILE A 135 20.74 -8.41 1.50
C ILE A 135 19.49 -9.27 1.70
N PHE A 136 19.59 -10.59 1.62
CA PHE A 136 18.42 -11.49 1.64
C PHE A 136 17.62 -11.37 2.94
N ILE A 137 18.26 -11.61 4.09
CA ILE A 137 17.60 -11.49 5.40
C ILE A 137 17.17 -10.06 5.66
N ALA A 138 18.04 -9.07 5.41
CA ALA A 138 17.73 -7.67 5.71
C ALA A 138 16.49 -7.15 4.96
N VAL A 139 16.34 -7.51 3.67
CA VAL A 139 15.16 -7.11 2.87
C VAL A 139 13.89 -7.78 3.40
N ILE A 140 13.95 -9.08 3.71
CA ILE A 140 12.79 -9.82 4.24
C ILE A 140 12.40 -9.29 5.63
N ASP A 141 13.37 -9.02 6.49
CA ASP A 141 13.15 -8.47 7.83
C ASP A 141 12.57 -7.06 7.79
N LEU A 142 13.06 -6.22 6.89
CA LEU A 142 12.52 -4.88 6.68
C LEU A 142 11.04 -4.96 6.28
N LEU A 143 10.71 -5.78 5.28
CA LEU A 143 9.33 -5.90 4.80
C LEU A 143 8.41 -6.54 5.84
N THR A 144 8.89 -7.55 6.55
CA THR A 144 8.14 -8.20 7.64
C THR A 144 7.86 -7.19 8.75
N THR A 145 8.84 -6.34 9.09
CA THR A 145 8.68 -5.26 10.08
C THR A 145 7.64 -4.24 9.63
N GLU A 146 7.74 -3.75 8.40
CA GLU A 146 6.76 -2.80 7.84
C GLU A 146 5.34 -3.40 7.80
N MET A 147 5.21 -4.65 7.37
CA MET A 147 3.93 -5.37 7.41
C MET A 147 3.38 -5.51 8.84
N ASN A 148 4.23 -5.71 9.83
CA ASN A 148 3.81 -5.78 11.23
C ASN A 148 3.45 -4.42 11.81
N ASN A 149 4.11 -3.35 11.38
CA ASN A 149 3.78 -1.98 11.76
C ASN A 149 2.41 -1.57 11.19
N ILE A 150 2.17 -1.82 9.90
CA ILE A 150 0.90 -1.51 9.23
C ILE A 150 -0.23 -2.40 9.77
N PHE A 151 -0.01 -3.72 9.80
CA PHE A 151 -0.98 -4.72 10.26
C PHE A 151 -0.65 -5.22 11.66
N SER A 152 -0.57 -4.28 12.61
CA SER A 152 -0.38 -4.56 14.03
C SER A 152 -1.55 -5.35 14.64
N GLU A 153 -1.35 -5.90 15.84
CA GLU A 153 -2.41 -6.61 16.54
C GLU A 153 -3.65 -5.72 16.77
N THR A 154 -3.45 -4.40 16.92
CA THR A 154 -4.54 -3.43 17.11
C THR A 154 -5.31 -3.20 15.81
N SER A 155 -4.63 -2.97 14.68
CA SER A 155 -5.31 -2.77 13.39
C SER A 155 -6.01 -4.03 12.91
N THR A 156 -5.41 -5.20 13.12
CA THR A 156 -6.06 -6.49 12.83
C THR A 156 -7.28 -6.77 13.71
N LYS A 157 -7.22 -6.44 15.02
CA LYS A 157 -8.39 -6.49 15.92
C LYS A 157 -9.51 -5.57 15.43
N LEU A 158 -9.16 -4.36 15.01
CA LEU A 158 -10.10 -3.35 14.49
C LEU A 158 -10.78 -3.83 13.19
N LEU A 159 -9.99 -4.33 12.22
CA LEU A 159 -10.50 -4.89 10.97
C LEU A 159 -11.43 -6.08 11.22
N ARG A 160 -11.11 -6.93 12.20
CA ARG A 160 -12.00 -8.02 12.63
C ARG A 160 -13.33 -7.51 13.19
N CYS A 161 -13.31 -6.41 13.94
CA CYS A 161 -14.54 -5.78 14.42
C CYS A 161 -15.41 -5.26 13.27
N ILE A 162 -14.80 -4.60 12.26
CA ILE A 162 -15.53 -4.13 11.07
C ILE A 162 -16.13 -5.31 10.30
N ALA A 163 -15.38 -6.41 10.19
CA ALA A 163 -15.87 -7.62 9.53
C ALA A 163 -17.14 -8.21 10.16
N CYS A 164 -17.39 -7.97 11.46
CA CYS A 164 -18.63 -8.38 12.13
C CYS A 164 -19.86 -7.57 11.68
N LEU A 165 -19.68 -6.37 11.13
CA LEU A 165 -20.76 -5.55 10.56
C LEU A 165 -21.09 -5.91 9.10
N ASN A 166 -20.34 -6.84 8.49
CA ASN A 166 -20.53 -7.20 7.09
C ASN A 166 -21.92 -7.84 6.87
N PRO A 167 -22.77 -7.27 6.00
CA PRO A 167 -24.13 -7.77 5.78
C PRO A 167 -24.18 -9.11 5.01
N ARG A 168 -23.09 -9.53 4.35
CA ARG A 168 -23.05 -10.75 3.54
C ARG A 168 -23.51 -12.00 4.30
N ASN A 169 -24.22 -12.87 3.57
CA ASN A 169 -24.79 -14.12 4.10
C ASN A 169 -25.65 -13.87 5.36
N SER A 170 -26.50 -12.84 5.31
CA SER A 170 -27.40 -12.46 6.42
C SER A 170 -26.64 -12.23 7.73
N PHE A 171 -25.54 -11.47 7.66
CA PHE A 171 -24.71 -11.14 8.83
C PHE A 171 -24.20 -12.40 9.55
N SER A 172 -23.74 -13.40 8.81
CA SER A 172 -23.23 -14.68 9.33
C SER A 172 -22.10 -14.52 10.37
N ARG A 173 -21.29 -13.46 10.26
CA ARG A 173 -20.12 -13.18 11.11
C ARG A 173 -20.40 -12.20 12.25
N PHE A 174 -21.66 -11.86 12.48
CA PHE A 174 -22.05 -10.91 13.51
C PHE A 174 -21.73 -11.45 14.91
N ASP A 175 -20.83 -10.77 15.61
CA ASP A 175 -20.50 -11.08 17.00
C ASP A 175 -20.64 -9.83 17.88
N HIS A 176 -21.50 -9.95 18.89
CA HIS A 176 -21.80 -8.88 19.82
C HIS A 176 -20.58 -8.51 20.66
N GLY A 177 -19.77 -9.51 21.08
CA GLY A 177 -18.60 -9.26 21.93
C GLY A 177 -17.53 -8.43 21.21
N THR A 178 -17.28 -8.77 19.94
CA THR A 178 -16.32 -8.06 19.11
C THR A 178 -16.79 -6.64 18.77
N LEU A 179 -18.10 -6.42 18.55
CA LEU A 179 -18.64 -5.06 18.33
C LEU A 179 -18.65 -4.20 19.60
N VAL A 180 -18.85 -4.79 20.78
CA VAL A 180 -18.67 -4.06 22.05
C VAL A 180 -17.21 -3.63 22.21
N ARG A 181 -16.26 -4.48 21.82
CA ARG A 181 -14.83 -4.10 21.79
C ARG A 181 -14.55 -2.97 20.80
N LEU A 182 -15.24 -2.91 19.65
CA LEU A 182 -15.13 -1.77 18.73
C LEU A 182 -15.49 -0.46 19.43
N ALA A 183 -16.61 -0.44 20.17
CA ALA A 183 -16.99 0.73 20.96
C ALA A 183 -15.93 1.07 22.02
N GLN A 184 -15.30 0.06 22.65
CA GLN A 184 -14.22 0.30 23.62
C GLN A 184 -12.97 0.91 22.99
N ILE A 185 -12.64 0.54 21.74
CA ILE A 185 -11.53 1.18 21.00
C ILE A 185 -11.84 2.65 20.75
N TYR A 186 -13.09 2.98 20.43
CA TYR A 186 -13.60 4.34 20.23
C TYR A 186 -14.31 4.89 21.48
N SER A 187 -13.70 4.76 22.66
CA SER A 187 -14.35 5.15 23.92
C SER A 187 -14.80 6.61 23.99
N ASN A 188 -14.19 7.51 23.21
CA ASN A 188 -14.57 8.92 23.17
C ASN A 188 -15.90 9.15 22.43
N ASP A 189 -16.29 8.22 21.57
CA ASP A 189 -17.51 8.29 20.76
C ASP A 189 -18.72 7.64 21.46
N PHE A 190 -18.53 7.04 22.65
CA PHE A 190 -19.56 6.36 23.42
C PHE A 190 -19.56 6.81 24.88
N SER A 191 -20.74 7.03 25.45
CA SER A 191 -20.87 7.27 26.89
C SER A 191 -20.78 5.96 27.69
N THR A 192 -20.51 6.07 29.00
CA THR A 192 -20.53 4.90 29.91
C THR A 192 -21.87 4.18 29.89
N SER A 193 -22.98 4.93 29.77
CA SER A 193 -24.32 4.37 29.60
C SER A 193 -24.47 3.62 28.28
N ASP A 194 -23.90 4.13 27.18
CA ASP A 194 -23.97 3.48 25.87
C ASP A 194 -23.33 2.10 25.90
N HIS A 195 -22.16 1.96 26.54
CA HIS A 195 -21.50 0.65 26.67
C HIS A 195 -22.34 -0.40 27.40
N LEU A 196 -23.14 0.00 28.40
CA LEU A 196 -24.00 -0.92 29.15
C LEU A 196 -25.17 -1.43 28.28
N ILE A 197 -25.75 -0.54 27.46
CA ILE A 197 -26.94 -0.87 26.66
C ILE A 197 -26.61 -1.41 25.27
N LEU A 198 -25.40 -1.17 24.76
CA LEU A 198 -24.98 -1.50 23.40
C LEU A 198 -25.18 -2.99 23.08
N LYS A 199 -24.84 -3.88 24.02
CA LYS A 199 -24.96 -5.32 23.83
C LYS A 199 -26.41 -5.75 23.56
N GLU A 200 -27.37 -5.21 24.31
CA GLU A 200 -28.79 -5.51 24.10
C GLU A 200 -29.33 -4.82 22.84
N LYS A 201 -28.86 -3.61 22.52
CA LYS A 201 -29.22 -2.94 21.26
C LYS A 201 -28.73 -3.70 20.03
N LEU A 202 -27.52 -4.25 20.06
CA LEU A 202 -26.98 -5.11 18.99
C LEU A 202 -27.81 -6.39 18.80
N ARG A 203 -28.30 -7.00 19.89
CA ARG A 203 -29.17 -8.19 19.83
C ARG A 203 -30.50 -7.92 19.15
N ILE A 204 -31.12 -6.79 19.46
CA ILE A 204 -32.39 -6.41 18.84
C ILE A 204 -32.17 -6.05 17.37
N TYR A 205 -31.10 -5.30 17.08
CA TYR A 205 -30.73 -4.91 15.72
C TYR A 205 -30.56 -6.10 14.78
N ILE A 206 -29.76 -7.10 15.16
CA ILE A 206 -29.49 -8.24 14.29
C ILE A 206 -30.76 -9.06 14.01
N HIS A 207 -31.66 -9.14 14.98
CA HIS A 207 -32.94 -9.84 14.82
C HIS A 207 -33.89 -9.10 13.87
N ASP A 208 -33.93 -7.77 13.96
CA ASP A 208 -34.72 -6.90 13.08
C ASP A 208 -34.19 -6.94 11.63
N VAL A 209 -32.88 -6.77 11.46
CA VAL A 209 -32.25 -6.70 10.14
C VAL A 209 -32.28 -8.03 9.39
N ARG A 210 -32.14 -9.17 10.08
CA ARG A 210 -32.26 -10.50 9.45
C ARG A 210 -33.69 -10.83 9.00
N ARG A 211 -34.71 -10.19 9.58
CA ARG A 211 -36.11 -10.33 9.15
C ARG A 211 -36.45 -9.45 7.95
N ASN A 212 -35.71 -8.36 7.75
CA ASN A 212 -35.92 -7.45 6.65
C ASN A 212 -35.11 -7.91 5.42
N SER A 213 -35.81 -8.46 4.41
CA SER A 213 -35.19 -8.96 3.17
C SER A 213 -34.39 -7.89 2.43
N ASP A 214 -34.83 -6.63 2.47
CA ASP A 214 -34.17 -5.54 1.76
C ASP A 214 -32.80 -5.22 2.37
N ILE A 215 -32.67 -5.31 3.69
CA ILE A 215 -31.39 -5.05 4.39
C ILE A 215 -30.52 -6.32 4.41
N SER A 216 -31.12 -7.50 4.55
CA SER A 216 -30.39 -8.77 4.54
C SER A 216 -29.73 -9.09 3.19
N ASN A 217 -30.20 -8.50 2.09
CA ASN A 217 -29.61 -8.65 0.76
C ASN A 217 -28.49 -7.64 0.45
N CYS A 218 -28.05 -6.82 1.42
CA CYS A 218 -26.87 -5.96 1.22
C CYS A 218 -25.58 -6.79 1.10
N HIS A 219 -24.69 -6.37 0.20
CA HIS A 219 -23.41 -7.04 -0.04
C HIS A 219 -22.21 -6.28 0.53
N ASP A 220 -22.40 -5.01 0.89
CA ASP A 220 -21.37 -4.07 1.32
C ASP A 220 -21.88 -3.15 2.44
N LEU A 221 -20.93 -2.61 3.21
CA LEU A 221 -21.18 -1.75 4.36
C LEU A 221 -21.75 -0.36 3.96
N PRO A 222 -21.29 0.31 2.89
CA PRO A 222 -21.90 1.55 2.41
C PRO A 222 -23.38 1.40 2.05
N SER A 223 -23.74 0.37 1.27
CA SER A 223 -25.15 0.10 0.94
C SER A 223 -25.99 -0.19 2.18
N LEU A 224 -25.43 -0.85 3.19
CA LEU A 224 -26.09 -1.04 4.48
C LEU A 224 -26.40 0.30 5.16
N ALA A 225 -25.44 1.22 5.23
CA ALA A 225 -25.64 2.53 5.83
C ALA A 225 -26.75 3.32 5.10
N VAL A 226 -26.74 3.33 3.77
CA VAL A 226 -27.78 3.98 2.96
C VAL A 226 -29.16 3.40 3.26
N LYS A 227 -29.30 2.07 3.31
CA LYS A 227 -30.60 1.44 3.63
C LYS A 227 -31.05 1.73 5.07
N MET A 228 -30.13 1.81 6.02
CA MET A 228 -30.47 2.20 7.40
C MET A 228 -31.02 3.62 7.50
N VAL A 229 -30.59 4.52 6.62
CA VAL A 229 -31.17 5.87 6.50
C VAL A 229 -32.54 5.81 5.83
N GLN A 230 -32.65 5.11 4.69
CA GLN A 230 -33.91 4.98 3.94
C GLN A 230 -35.08 4.41 4.76
N PHE A 231 -34.80 3.49 5.67
CA PHE A 231 -35.82 2.86 6.54
C PHE A 231 -35.93 3.49 7.93
N ASP A 232 -35.34 4.67 8.17
CA ASP A 232 -35.29 5.36 9.46
C ASP A 232 -34.74 4.51 10.62
N LYS A 233 -33.97 3.46 10.29
CA LYS A 233 -33.34 2.55 11.25
C LYS A 233 -32.19 3.22 12.00
N HIS A 234 -31.58 4.26 11.42
CA HIS A 234 -30.57 5.09 12.08
C HIS A 234 -31.12 5.79 13.34
N PHE A 235 -32.39 6.21 13.36
CA PHE A 235 -33.05 6.72 14.58
C PHE A 235 -33.41 5.60 15.57
N THR A 236 -33.76 4.42 15.06
CA THR A 236 -34.14 3.26 15.91
C THR A 236 -32.92 2.64 16.60
N PHE A 237 -31.78 2.61 15.92
CA PHE A 237 -30.52 1.99 16.36
C PHE A 237 -29.33 2.96 16.25
N PRO A 238 -29.35 4.11 16.96
CA PRO A 238 -28.34 5.16 16.79
C PRO A 238 -26.93 4.68 17.17
N LEU A 239 -26.80 3.83 18.19
CA LEU A 239 -25.50 3.28 18.59
C LEU A 239 -24.91 2.31 17.55
N VAL A 240 -25.76 1.53 16.89
CA VAL A 240 -25.30 0.60 15.84
C VAL A 240 -24.95 1.37 14.58
N TYR A 241 -25.76 2.38 14.24
CA TYR A 241 -25.46 3.27 13.13
C TYR A 241 -24.13 4.01 13.33
N ARG A 242 -23.85 4.51 14.55
CA ARG A 242 -22.54 5.08 14.90
C ARG A 242 -21.38 4.11 14.69
N LEU A 243 -21.53 2.83 15.05
CA LEU A 243 -20.48 1.83 14.78
C LEU A 243 -20.25 1.63 13.26
N ILE A 244 -21.31 1.70 12.46
CA ILE A 244 -21.22 1.61 11.00
C ILE A 244 -20.55 2.87 10.42
N GLU A 245 -20.89 4.07 10.93
CA GLU A 245 -20.22 5.32 10.55
C GLU A 245 -18.72 5.26 10.87
N LEU A 246 -18.36 4.85 12.11
CA LEU A 246 -16.96 4.65 12.53
C LEU A 246 -16.22 3.66 11.62
N ALA A 247 -16.90 2.60 11.18
CA ALA A 247 -16.35 1.63 10.24
C ALA A 247 -16.18 2.17 8.81
N LEU A 248 -17.02 3.11 8.37
CA LEU A 248 -16.94 3.75 7.06
C LEU A 248 -15.89 4.85 6.98
N ILE A 249 -15.65 5.58 8.08
CA ILE A 249 -14.61 6.62 8.14
C ILE A 249 -13.20 6.05 8.35
N LEU A 250 -13.11 4.77 8.71
CA LEU A 250 -11.84 4.11 8.95
C LEU A 250 -11.03 4.03 7.64
N PRO A 251 -9.82 4.62 7.60
CA PRO A 251 -8.94 4.43 6.45
C PRO A 251 -8.41 3.00 6.47
N VAL A 252 -9.19 2.06 5.91
CA VAL A 252 -8.74 0.67 5.68
C VAL A 252 -7.67 0.62 4.58
N ALA A 253 -7.65 1.63 3.69
CA ALA A 253 -6.60 1.83 2.72
C ALA A 253 -6.02 3.24 2.86
N THR A 254 -4.70 3.31 2.99
CA THR A 254 -3.86 4.51 2.92
C THR A 254 -3.90 5.19 1.55
N THR A 255 -4.74 4.74 0.60
CA THR A 255 -4.79 5.27 -0.76
C THR A 255 -5.00 6.77 -0.81
N THR A 256 -5.76 7.39 0.10
CA THR A 256 -5.92 8.85 0.13
C THR A 256 -4.63 9.57 0.53
N VAL A 257 -3.90 9.02 1.50
CA VAL A 257 -2.66 9.60 2.03
C VAL A 257 -1.51 9.34 1.06
N GLU A 258 -1.41 8.13 0.49
CA GLU A 258 -0.46 7.78 -0.56
C GLU A 258 -0.70 8.57 -1.84
N ARG A 259 -1.97 8.73 -2.28
CA ARG A 259 -2.34 9.62 -3.38
C ARG A 259 -1.92 11.07 -3.09
N ALA A 260 -2.06 11.54 -1.86
CA ALA A 260 -1.58 12.86 -1.47
C ALA A 260 -0.05 12.97 -1.52
N PHE A 261 0.69 11.96 -1.05
CA PHE A 261 2.16 11.96 -1.16
C PHE A 261 2.66 11.83 -2.61
N LEU A 262 2.00 11.01 -3.44
CA LEU A 262 2.27 10.91 -4.89
C LEU A 262 1.96 12.22 -5.59
N ALA A 263 0.78 12.81 -5.34
CA ALA A 263 0.42 14.13 -5.82
C ALA A 263 1.47 15.15 -5.40
N MET A 264 1.93 15.10 -4.15
CA MET A 264 2.96 16.02 -3.66
C MET A 264 4.27 15.84 -4.42
N ASN A 265 4.72 14.61 -4.69
CA ASN A 265 5.93 14.34 -5.47
C ASN A 265 5.80 14.76 -6.94
N ILE A 266 4.61 14.70 -7.52
CA ILE A 266 4.35 15.17 -8.89
C ILE A 266 4.31 16.71 -8.93
N ILE A 267 3.71 17.33 -7.92
CA ILE A 267 3.54 18.79 -7.79
C ILE A 267 4.87 19.45 -7.37
N LYS A 268 5.69 18.80 -6.55
CA LYS A 268 7.04 19.23 -6.15
C LYS A 268 8.08 18.45 -6.95
N THR A 269 8.42 18.99 -8.11
CA THR A 269 9.57 18.48 -8.88
C THR A 269 10.87 19.11 -8.39
N TYR A 270 12.02 18.52 -8.75
CA TYR A 270 13.34 19.07 -8.41
C TYR A 270 13.48 20.56 -8.77
N LEU A 271 12.89 20.98 -9.89
CA LEU A 271 12.87 22.36 -10.36
C LEU A 271 11.82 23.25 -9.67
N ARG A 272 10.84 22.66 -8.97
CA ARG A 272 9.71 23.35 -8.31
C ARG A 272 9.57 22.96 -6.83
N ASN A 273 10.70 22.91 -6.11
CA ASN A 273 10.73 22.54 -4.70
C ASN A 273 10.37 23.69 -3.73
N LYS A 274 10.50 24.95 -4.16
CA LYS A 274 10.10 26.13 -3.38
C LYS A 274 8.74 26.63 -3.85
N ILE A 275 7.68 26.10 -3.23
CA ILE A 275 6.28 26.43 -3.49
C ILE A 275 5.66 26.89 -2.16
N GLY A 276 4.88 27.97 -2.17
CA GLY A 276 4.17 28.43 -0.98
C GLY A 276 3.09 27.44 -0.54
N ASP A 277 2.87 27.31 0.76
CA ASP A 277 1.96 26.30 1.34
C ASP A 277 0.53 26.41 0.81
N GLU A 278 0.01 27.62 0.65
CA GLU A 278 -1.34 27.87 0.12
C GLU A 278 -1.48 27.38 -1.33
N TRP A 279 -0.47 27.64 -2.17
CA TRP A 279 -0.48 27.21 -3.57
C TRP A 279 -0.27 25.72 -3.71
N LEU A 280 0.57 25.13 -2.86
CA LEU A 280 0.72 23.68 -2.75
C LEU A 280 -0.61 23.03 -2.38
N ASN A 281 -1.30 23.54 -1.36
CA ASN A 281 -2.60 23.01 -0.95
C ASN A 281 -3.64 23.11 -2.07
N ASN A 282 -3.75 24.26 -2.75
CA ASN A 282 -4.67 24.42 -3.86
C ASN A 282 -4.38 23.44 -5.00
N MET A 283 -3.10 23.26 -5.38
CA MET A 283 -2.71 22.28 -6.41
C MET A 283 -2.97 20.83 -5.96
N MET A 284 -2.70 20.52 -4.69
CA MET A 284 -2.96 19.20 -4.12
C MET A 284 -4.45 18.86 -4.19
N VAL A 285 -5.33 19.79 -3.79
CA VAL A 285 -6.78 19.60 -3.87
C VAL A 285 -7.24 19.37 -5.32
N CYS A 286 -6.76 20.18 -6.27
CA CYS A 286 -7.10 19.99 -7.68
C CYS A 286 -6.64 18.64 -8.24
N TYR A 287 -5.44 18.18 -7.86
CA TYR A 287 -4.89 16.92 -8.36
C TYR A 287 -5.56 15.69 -7.71
N ILE A 288 -5.73 15.73 -6.39
CA ILE A 288 -6.38 14.67 -5.63
C ILE A 288 -7.82 14.51 -6.11
N GLU A 289 -8.60 15.59 -6.16
CA GLU A 289 -10.03 15.56 -6.48
C GLU A 289 -10.31 15.82 -7.97
N GLN A 290 -9.38 15.44 -8.85
CA GLN A 290 -9.48 15.67 -10.30
C GLN A 290 -10.81 15.20 -10.91
N GLU A 291 -11.39 14.10 -10.42
CA GLU A 291 -12.68 13.58 -10.91
C GLU A 291 -13.86 14.49 -10.55
N MET A 292 -13.76 15.23 -9.45
CA MET A 292 -14.76 16.22 -9.05
C MET A 292 -14.60 17.50 -9.86
N PHE A 293 -13.36 17.98 -10.06
CA PHE A 293 -13.08 19.15 -10.87
C PHE A 293 -13.40 18.96 -12.34
N ALA A 294 -13.23 17.73 -12.88
CA ALA A 294 -13.61 17.39 -14.26
C ALA A 294 -15.13 17.49 -14.52
N LYS A 295 -15.96 17.51 -13.47
CA LYS A 295 -17.42 17.68 -13.58
C LYS A 295 -17.85 19.15 -13.57
N ILE A 296 -16.94 20.08 -13.31
CA ILE A 296 -17.23 21.51 -13.29
C ILE A 296 -17.17 22.02 -14.72
N ASP A 297 -18.21 22.73 -15.15
CA ASP A 297 -18.29 23.33 -16.47
C ASP A 297 -17.27 24.49 -16.61
N GLU A 298 -16.51 24.48 -17.71
CA GLU A 298 -15.53 25.51 -18.03
C GLU A 298 -16.18 26.90 -18.13
N ASP A 299 -17.43 26.98 -18.62
CA ASP A 299 -18.16 28.23 -18.74
C ASP A 299 -18.45 28.87 -17.37
N ILE A 300 -18.70 28.04 -16.35
CA ILE A 300 -18.91 28.51 -14.97
C ILE A 300 -17.59 29.04 -14.39
N ILE A 301 -16.47 28.35 -14.66
CA ILE A 301 -15.14 28.79 -14.23
C ILE A 301 -14.80 30.14 -14.87
N LEU A 302 -15.05 30.30 -16.17
CA LEU A 302 -14.82 31.53 -16.91
C LEU A 302 -15.68 32.69 -16.38
N GLN A 303 -16.97 32.47 -16.12
CA GLN A 303 -17.85 33.48 -15.55
C GLN A 303 -17.40 33.89 -14.13
N CYS A 304 -17.06 32.92 -13.28
CA CYS A 304 -16.52 33.21 -11.95
C CYS A 304 -15.24 34.03 -12.02
N PHE A 305 -14.31 33.68 -12.91
CA PHE A 305 -13.06 34.41 -13.10
C PHE A 305 -13.30 35.84 -13.64
N GLN A 306 -14.22 36.00 -14.59
CA GLN A 306 -14.57 37.32 -15.14
C GLN A 306 -15.18 38.24 -14.09
N ASN A 307 -15.96 37.69 -13.17
CA ASN A 307 -16.61 38.40 -12.07
C ASN A 307 -15.66 38.76 -10.91
N MET A 308 -14.43 38.22 -10.88
CA MET A 308 -13.43 38.63 -9.89
C MET A 308 -12.94 40.06 -10.18
N GLN A 309 -13.06 40.94 -9.18
CA GLN A 309 -12.67 42.35 -9.27
C GLN A 309 -11.14 42.55 -9.40
N ASN A 310 -10.34 41.63 -8.84
CA ASN A 310 -8.88 41.63 -8.95
C ASN A 310 -8.42 40.49 -9.86
N ARG A 311 -8.08 40.81 -11.11
CA ARG A 311 -7.64 39.84 -12.13
C ARG A 311 -6.13 39.62 -12.18
N ARG A 312 -5.37 40.31 -11.33
CA ARG A 312 -3.95 40.02 -11.12
C ARG A 312 -3.87 38.76 -10.27
N ILE A 313 -3.56 37.63 -10.90
CA ILE A 313 -3.12 36.43 -10.19
C ILE A 313 -1.82 36.82 -9.50
N GLN A 314 -1.87 37.05 -8.19
CA GLN A 314 -0.65 37.14 -7.38
C GLN A 314 -0.12 35.73 -7.28
N PHE A 315 0.82 35.39 -8.16
CA PHE A 315 1.61 34.19 -7.95
C PHE A 315 2.31 34.34 -6.59
N PRO A 316 2.21 33.36 -5.70
CA PRO A 316 2.93 33.42 -4.44
C PRO A 316 4.40 33.65 -4.75
N PRO A 317 5.10 34.50 -3.98
CA PRO A 317 6.52 34.67 -4.17
C PRO A 317 7.17 33.29 -4.05
N CYS A 318 8.00 32.90 -5.03
CA CYS A 318 8.93 31.81 -4.83
C CYS A 318 9.74 32.19 -3.59
N SER A 319 9.62 31.42 -2.52
CA SER A 319 10.41 31.63 -1.31
C SER A 319 11.88 31.66 -1.73
N ASN A 320 12.60 32.75 -1.43
CA ASN A 320 14.02 32.86 -1.76
C ASN A 320 14.86 31.81 -1.02
#